data_AF-A0A521JNC0-F1
#
_entry.id   AF-A0A521JNC0-F1
#
_cell.length_a   1.000
_cell.length_b   1.000
_cell.length_c   1.000
_cell.angle_alpha   90.00
_cell.angle_beta   90.00
_cell.angle_gamma   90.00
#
_symmetry.space_group_name_H-M   'P 1'
#
loop_
_entity.id
_entity.type
_entity.pdbx_description
1 polymer ?
#
loop_
_entity_poly.entity_id
_entity_poly.type
_entity_poly.pdbx_seq_one_letter_code
_entity_poly.pdbx_strand_id
1 'polypeptide(L)'
;MRTKVIYRKIEVKEKDCQIIAGKIMGCIWGCCCCHDHDYIVKLYKVCDEEKIQLYCEKVGTCGCFEFDVPYDDCYILEVCPDRYSGKDINCKPMLTLKNVGVSSLMILN
;
A
#
# COMPACT_ATOMS: atom_id res chain seq x y z
N MET A 1 35.84 -13.63 12.80
CA MET A 1 34.70 -12.80 13.26
C MET A 1 33.55 -13.72 13.64
N ARG A 2 33.00 -13.64 14.85
CA ARG A 2 31.82 -14.41 15.28
C ARG A 2 30.59 -13.50 15.24
N THR A 3 29.65 -13.77 14.35
CA THR A 3 28.37 -13.06 14.28
C THR A 3 27.53 -13.42 15.51
N LYS A 4 27.20 -12.43 16.34
CA LYS A 4 26.23 -12.61 17.44
C LYS A 4 24.83 -12.38 16.87
N VAL A 5 24.04 -13.44 16.77
CA VAL A 5 22.61 -13.33 16.47
C VAL A 5 21.88 -13.04 17.77
N ILE A 6 21.22 -11.88 17.86
CA ILE A 6 20.42 -11.47 19.01
C ILE A 6 18.96 -11.77 18.68
N TYR A 7 18.36 -12.72 19.40
CA TYR A 7 16.93 -12.99 19.30
C TYR A 7 16.19 -12.01 20.23
N ARG A 8 15.42 -11.09 19.65
CA ARG A 8 14.46 -10.27 20.41
C ARG A 8 13.11 -10.98 20.41
N LYS A 9 12.55 -11.18 21.61
CA LYS A 9 11.17 -11.64 21.77
C LYS A 9 10.25 -10.48 21.39
N ILE A 10 9.54 -10.61 20.29
CA ILE A 10 8.55 -9.62 19.86
C ILE A 10 7.21 -10.06 20.46
N GLU A 11 6.73 -9.33 21.45
CA GLU A 11 5.38 -9.51 21.99
C GLU A 11 4.39 -8.83 21.04
N VAL A 12 3.66 -9.63 20.26
CA VAL A 12 2.58 -9.14 19.40
C VAL A 12 1.37 -8.87 20.28
N LYS A 13 0.93 -7.62 20.37
CA LYS A 13 -0.32 -7.27 21.07
C LYS A 13 -1.49 -7.73 20.20
N GLU A 14 -2.42 -8.50 20.76
CA GLU A 14 -3.59 -9.05 20.06
C GLU A 14 -4.49 -8.00 19.36
N LYS A 15 -4.36 -6.72 19.69
CA LYS A 15 -5.08 -5.60 19.03
C LYS A 15 -4.57 -5.28 17.63
N ASP A 16 -3.36 -5.70 17.26
CA ASP A 16 -2.75 -5.35 15.96
C ASP A 16 -3.32 -6.15 14.78
N CYS A 17 -4.21 -7.12 15.03
CA CYS A 17 -4.79 -7.98 13.99
C CYS A 17 -6.27 -7.71 13.70
N GLN A 18 -6.88 -6.66 14.28
CA GLN A 18 -8.26 -6.32 13.98
C GLN A 18 -8.35 -5.48 12.70
N ILE A 19 -9.07 -6.00 11.71
CA ILE A 19 -9.47 -5.25 10.52
C ILE A 19 -10.43 -4.16 10.97
N ILE A 20 -10.08 -2.89 10.75
CA ILE A 20 -10.94 -1.76 11.07
C ILE A 20 -11.79 -1.48 9.83
N ALA A 21 -13.10 -1.70 9.94
CA ALA A 21 -14.04 -1.42 8.86
C ALA A 21 -14.00 0.06 8.45
N GLY A 22 -14.13 0.28 7.14
CA GLY A 22 -14.06 1.58 6.52
C GLY A 22 -12.66 2.19 6.47
N LYS A 23 -11.60 1.38 6.58
CA LYS A 23 -10.22 1.86 6.52
C LYS A 23 -9.35 0.99 5.62
N ILE A 24 -8.61 1.64 4.72
CA ILE A 24 -7.58 1.03 3.89
C ILE A 24 -6.24 1.59 4.33
N MET A 25 -5.33 0.73 4.77
CA MET A 25 -4.00 1.13 5.24
C MET A 25 -2.93 0.24 4.64
N GLY A 26 -1.81 0.82 4.22
CA GLY A 26 -0.67 0.08 3.70
C GLY A 26 0.64 0.85 3.81
N CYS A 27 1.74 0.18 3.48
CA CYS A 27 3.05 0.81 3.38
C CYS A 27 3.81 0.30 2.17
N ILE A 28 4.54 1.21 1.53
CA ILE A 28 5.50 0.95 0.47
C ILE A 28 6.88 0.86 1.11
N TRP A 29 7.63 -0.18 0.74
CA TRP A 29 8.94 -0.49 1.31
C TRP A 29 10.09 -0.30 0.32
N GLY A 30 9.79 0.10 -0.92
CA GLY A 30 10.75 0.26 -2.00
C GLY A 30 10.26 -0.38 -3.29
N CYS A 31 11.20 -0.73 -4.17
CA CYS A 31 10.92 -1.27 -5.50
C CYS A 31 11.75 -2.52 -5.81
N CYS A 32 11.16 -3.46 -6.54
CA CYS A 32 11.85 -4.68 -6.97
C CYS A 32 13.01 -4.44 -7.96
N CYS A 33 13.09 -3.27 -8.60
CA CYS A 33 14.22 -2.91 -9.49
C CYS A 33 15.47 -2.41 -8.73
N CYS A 34 15.46 -2.43 -7.39
CA CYS A 34 16.56 -1.97 -6.53
C CYS A 34 16.92 -0.48 -6.66
N HIS A 35 16.04 0.34 -7.23
CA HIS A 35 16.19 1.79 -7.30
C HIS A 35 15.18 2.48 -6.38
N ASP A 36 15.55 3.68 -5.93
CA ASP A 36 14.70 4.55 -5.15
C ASP A 36 13.67 5.25 -6.05
N HIS A 37 12.39 5.09 -5.73
CA HIS A 37 11.27 5.76 -6.41
C HIS A 37 10.36 6.42 -5.40
N ASP A 38 10.03 7.68 -5.61
CA ASP A 38 8.83 8.25 -5.00
C ASP A 38 7.60 7.63 -5.67
N TYR A 39 6.52 7.48 -4.92
CA TYR A 39 5.27 6.89 -5.39
C TYR A 39 4.11 7.87 -5.26
N ILE A 40 3.13 7.74 -6.15
CA ILE A 40 1.81 8.31 -6.01
C ILE A 40 0.85 7.16 -5.74
N VAL A 41 0.13 7.24 -4.63
CA VAL A 41 -0.94 6.32 -4.26
C VAL A 41 -2.27 6.99 -4.53
N LYS A 42 -3.09 6.37 -5.39
CA LYS A 42 -4.42 6.87 -5.72
C LYS A 42 -5.46 5.85 -5.31
N LEU A 43 -6.55 6.33 -4.71
CA LEU A 43 -7.69 5.50 -4.39
C LEU A 43 -8.89 5.95 -5.21
N TYR A 44 -9.52 5.00 -5.88
CA TYR A 44 -10.73 5.20 -6.65
C TYR A 44 -11.88 4.40 -6.06
N LYS A 45 -13.09 4.96 -6.09
CA LYS A 45 -14.33 4.20 -5.97
C LYS A 45 -14.83 3.81 -7.36
N VAL A 46 -15.34 2.59 -7.49
CA VAL A 46 -15.98 2.11 -8.71
C VAL A 46 -17.49 2.29 -8.59
N CYS A 47 -18.10 3.02 -9.52
CA CYS A 47 -19.55 3.21 -9.64
C CYS A 47 -19.94 2.94 -11.09
N ASP A 48 -20.83 1.98 -11.35
CA ASP A 48 -21.43 1.74 -12.68
C ASP A 48 -20.41 1.78 -13.84
N GLU A 49 -19.27 1.07 -13.67
CA GLU A 49 -18.13 0.97 -14.61
C GLU A 49 -17.19 2.19 -14.69
N GLU A 50 -17.52 3.30 -14.03
CA GLU A 50 -16.64 4.46 -13.93
C GLU A 50 -15.78 4.40 -12.65
N LYS A 51 -14.56 4.94 -12.74
CA LYS A 51 -13.68 5.15 -11.59
C LYS A 51 -13.71 6.61 -11.16
N ILE A 52 -14.11 6.85 -9.91
CA ILE A 52 -14.10 8.18 -9.29
C ILE A 52 -12.91 8.26 -8.34
N GLN A 53 -11.99 9.19 -8.59
CA GLN A 53 -10.83 9.38 -7.71
C GLN A 53 -11.28 10.00 -6.39
N LEU A 54 -10.98 9.34 -5.28
CA LEU A 54 -11.25 9.84 -3.93
C LEU A 54 -10.00 10.48 -3.32
N TYR A 55 -8.85 9.81 -3.46
CA TYR A 55 -7.59 10.24 -2.86
C TYR A 55 -6.44 10.17 -3.88
N CYS A 56 -5.44 11.03 -3.68
CA CYS A 56 -4.19 11.04 -4.43
C CYS A 56 -3.09 11.60 -3.53
N GLU A 57 -2.23 10.73 -3.03
CA GLU A 57 -1.16 11.08 -2.09
C GLU A 57 0.20 10.74 -2.66
N LYS A 58 1.18 11.64 -2.44
CA LYS A 58 2.58 11.36 -2.74
C LYS A 58 3.23 10.70 -1.53
N VAL A 59 3.79 9.53 -1.74
CA VAL A 59 4.56 8.75 -0.77
C VAL A 59 6.03 8.78 -1.21
N GLY A 60 6.96 8.93 -0.26
CA GLY A 60 8.39 8.84 -0.57
C GLY A 60 8.82 7.42 -0.99
N THR A 61 10.13 7.19 -1.02
CA THR A 61 10.74 5.88 -1.34
C THR A 61 10.27 4.74 -0.43
N CYS A 62 10.03 5.07 0.84
CA CYS A 62 9.35 4.23 1.79
C CYS A 62 8.36 5.09 2.58
N GLY A 63 7.17 4.57 2.84
CA GLY A 63 6.14 5.34 3.53
C GLY A 63 4.82 4.60 3.63
N CYS A 64 3.98 5.04 4.57
CA CYS A 64 2.67 4.47 4.80
C CYS A 64 1.59 5.44 4.35
N PHE A 65 0.44 4.88 3.96
CA PHE A 65 -0.77 5.61 3.58
C PHE A 65 -1.96 5.03 4.33
N GLU A 66 -2.98 5.86 4.51
CA GLU A 66 -4.22 5.51 5.20
C GLU A 66 -5.38 6.30 4.61
N PHE A 67 -6.48 5.61 4.32
CA PHE A 67 -7.71 6.21 3.80
C PHE A 67 -8.91 5.72 4.61
N ASP A 68 -9.79 6.65 4.98
CA ASP A 68 -11.10 6.36 5.56
C ASP A 68 -12.17 6.38 4.45
N VAL A 69 -12.91 5.30 4.32
CA VAL A 69 -13.87 5.07 3.23
C VAL A 69 -15.09 4.26 3.71
N PRO A 70 -16.24 4.32 3.02
CA PRO A 70 -17.33 3.37 3.26
C PRO A 70 -16.91 1.90 3.14
N TYR A 71 -17.46 1.03 3.98
CA TYR A 71 -17.13 -0.41 3.94
C TYR A 71 -17.72 -1.12 2.72
N ASP A 72 -18.98 -0.83 2.37
CA ASP A 72 -19.78 -1.62 1.43
C ASP A 72 -19.47 -1.36 -0.07
N ASP A 73 -18.55 -0.45 -0.37
CA ASP A 73 -18.22 -0.03 -1.74
C ASP A 73 -17.05 -0.81 -2.35
N CYS A 74 -16.87 -0.66 -3.67
CA CYS A 74 -15.76 -1.24 -4.42
C CYS A 74 -14.66 -0.21 -4.68
N TYR A 75 -13.41 -0.55 -4.34
CA TYR A 75 -12.27 0.36 -4.49
C TYR A 75 -11.16 -0.20 -5.38
N ILE A 76 -10.44 0.71 -6.05
CA ILE A 76 -9.20 0.44 -6.75
C ILE A 76 -8.09 1.28 -6.11
N LEU A 77 -7.03 0.61 -5.66
CA LEU A 77 -5.81 1.22 -5.17
C LEU A 77 -4.74 1.13 -6.27
N GLU A 78 -4.36 2.28 -6.81
CA GLU A 78 -3.32 2.39 -7.84
C GLU A 78 -2.04 2.94 -7.19
N VAL A 79 -0.93 2.22 -7.33
CA VAL A 79 0.38 2.62 -6.80
C VAL A 79 1.36 2.73 -7.95
N CYS A 80 1.72 3.95 -8.33
CA CYS A 80 2.62 4.21 -9.45
C CYS A 80 3.85 5.02 -9.01
N PRO A 81 5.02 4.81 -9.61
CA PRO A 81 6.16 5.70 -9.38
C PRO A 81 5.84 7.12 -9.92
N ASP A 82 6.18 8.15 -9.14
CA ASP A 82 5.97 9.57 -9.48
C ASP A 82 6.76 9.98 -10.74
N ARG A 83 7.89 9.32 -10.98
CA ARG A 83 8.69 9.48 -12.19
C ARG A 83 8.83 8.14 -12.90
N TYR A 84 8.58 8.16 -14.20
CA TYR A 84 8.70 6.99 -15.06
C TYR A 84 10.14 6.45 -15.04
N SER A 85 10.32 5.28 -14.45
CA SER A 85 11.60 4.60 -14.32
C SER A 85 11.83 3.64 -15.48
N GLY A 86 11.81 4.15 -16.72
CA GLY A 86 12.05 3.34 -17.92
C GLY A 86 11.10 2.13 -18.03
N LYS A 87 11.38 1.23 -18.99
CA LYS A 87 10.61 0.00 -19.22
C LYS A 87 11.24 -1.20 -18.50
N ASP A 88 11.71 -1.02 -17.26
CA ASP A 88 12.16 -2.18 -16.50
C ASP A 88 10.93 -2.98 -16.05
N ILE A 89 10.76 -4.17 -16.59
CA ILE A 89 9.68 -5.11 -16.25
C ILE A 89 9.66 -5.47 -14.75
N ASN A 90 10.78 -5.25 -14.06
CA ASN A 90 10.94 -5.49 -12.62
C ASN A 90 10.62 -4.25 -11.77
N CYS A 91 10.32 -3.10 -12.37
CA CYS A 91 9.96 -1.90 -11.61
C CYS A 91 8.54 -2.02 -11.06
N LYS A 92 8.41 -2.70 -9.92
CA LYS A 92 7.16 -2.89 -9.19
C LYS A 92 7.33 -2.47 -7.73
N PRO A 93 6.38 -1.71 -7.16
CA PRO A 93 6.41 -1.35 -5.75
C PRO A 93 6.33 -2.60 -4.87
N MET A 94 7.13 -2.61 -3.80
CA MET A 94 7.01 -3.56 -2.71
C MET A 94 6.01 -3.00 -1.70
N LEU A 95 4.79 -3.53 -1.73
CA LEU A 95 3.65 -3.05 -0.93
C LEU A 95 3.25 -4.07 0.13
N THR A 96 2.88 -3.61 1.31
CA THR A 96 2.14 -4.40 2.30
C THR A 96 0.86 -3.68 2.68
N LEU A 97 -0.27 -4.35 2.59
CA LEU A 97 -1.53 -3.87 3.15
C LEU A 97 -1.61 -4.30 4.62
N LYS A 98 -1.87 -3.33 5.49
CA LYS A 98 -1.99 -3.52 6.93
C LYS A 98 -3.45 -3.60 7.38
N ASN A 99 -4.35 -2.93 6.68
CA ASN A 99 -5.79 -3.02 6.92
C ASN A 99 -6.54 -2.91 5.59
N VAL A 100 -7.43 -3.86 5.32
CA VAL A 100 -8.33 -3.87 4.17
C VAL A 100 -9.75 -4.02 4.71
N GLY A 101 -10.23 -2.95 5.33
CA GLY A 101 -11.55 -2.90 5.95
C GLY A 101 -12.64 -2.48 4.97
N VAL A 102 -12.69 -3.10 3.80
CA VAL A 102 -13.71 -2.83 2.77
C VAL A 102 -14.19 -4.15 2.17
N SER A 103 -15.39 -4.15 1.59
CA SER A 103 -15.99 -5.33 0.97
C SER A 103 -15.23 -5.78 -0.28
N SER A 104 -14.64 -4.84 -1.03
CA SER A 104 -13.93 -5.12 -2.28
C SER A 104 -12.78 -4.13 -2.52
N LEU A 105 -11.59 -4.67 -2.77
CA LEU A 105 -10.39 -3.91 -3.11
C LEU A 105 -9.63 -4.58 -4.27
N MET A 106 -9.34 -3.81 -5.31
CA MET A 106 -8.44 -4.18 -6.40
C MET A 106 -7.14 -3.36 -6.30
N ILE A 107 -6.00 -3.97 -6.60
CA ILE A 107 -4.70 -3.29 -6.58
C ILE A 107 -4.13 -3.25 -8.00
N LEU A 108 -3.69 -2.08 -8.44
CA LEU A 108 -3.00 -1.87 -9.71
C LEU A 108 -1.61 -1.28 -9.44
N ASN A 109 -0.58 -1.88 -10.04
CA ASN A 109 0.83 -1.51 -9.84
C ASN A 109 1.67 -1.70 -11.10
#